data_AF-A0A0F5L1Y2-F1
#
_entry.id   AF-A0A0F5L1Y2-F1
#
_cell.length_a   1.000
_cell.length_b   1.000
_cell.length_c   1.000
_cell.angle_alpha   90.00
_cell.angle_beta   90.00
_cell.angle_gamma   90.00
#
_symmetry.space_group_name_H-M   'P 1'
#
loop_
_entity.id
_entity.type
_entity.pdbx_description
1 polymer ?
#
loop_
_entity_poly.entity_id
_entity_poly.type
_entity_poly.pdbx_seq_one_letter_code
_entity_poly.pdbx_strand_id
1 'polypeptide(L)'
;MRLAVTGTHGTGKTTLVEAFAAAAPAYESVAEPYWLLVQQGTPFADGADIADLEEQLEQSCSLILASAAQPDVIYDRCPLDFIAYLDVVSAGEGFEWTPSGKLLIRIEKALATLDLLVFLPLSRPDEITVPIEYPKLRARVDTRLKAMLREDDLGLLEAGPRIVEIAGSPAHRLAQLLAATG
;
A
#
# COMPACT_ATOMS: atom_id res chain seq x y z
N MET A 1 2.14 -6.27 -16.64
CA MET A 1 2.29 -5.06 -15.80
C MET A 1 2.37 -5.46 -14.33
N ARG A 2 3.15 -4.75 -13.51
CA ARG A 2 3.25 -4.94 -12.06
C ARG A 2 2.59 -3.75 -11.39
N LEU A 3 1.52 -3.98 -10.63
CA LEU A 3 0.78 -2.91 -9.98
C LEU A 3 0.60 -3.15 -8.50
N ALA A 4 0.48 -2.08 -7.72
CA ALA A 4 0.13 -2.17 -6.31
C ALA A 4 -1.07 -1.28 -6.00
N VAL A 5 -1.89 -1.70 -5.04
CA VAL A 5 -3.04 -0.92 -4.56
C VAL A 5 -2.72 -0.38 -3.18
N THR A 6 -2.70 0.95 -3.03
CA THR A 6 -2.29 1.65 -1.80
C THR A 6 -3.42 2.51 -1.23
N GLY A 7 -3.43 2.71 0.09
CA GLY A 7 -4.47 3.45 0.80
C GLY A 7 -4.57 3.04 2.27
N THR A 8 -5.15 3.90 3.10
CA THR A 8 -5.27 3.59 4.54
C THR A 8 -6.18 2.37 4.82
N HIS A 9 -6.17 1.87 6.05
CA HIS A 9 -7.03 0.76 6.47
C HIS A 9 -8.51 1.03 6.17
N GLY A 10 -9.25 0.02 5.72
CA GLY A 10 -10.68 0.16 5.42
C GLY A 10 -11.01 1.05 4.22
N THR A 11 -10.15 1.13 3.20
CA THR A 11 -10.50 1.75 1.90
C THR A 11 -11.00 0.75 0.86
N GLY A 12 -10.97 -0.56 1.17
CA GLY A 12 -11.41 -1.63 0.25
C GLY A 12 -10.33 -2.10 -0.72
N LYS A 13 -9.04 -1.95 -0.38
CA LYS A 13 -7.89 -2.39 -1.21
C LYS A 13 -7.95 -3.88 -1.54
N THR A 14 -7.98 -4.74 -0.52
CA THR A 14 -8.06 -6.19 -0.68
C THR A 14 -9.25 -6.60 -1.54
N THR A 15 -10.43 -6.03 -1.27
CA THR A 15 -11.63 -6.29 -2.08
C THR A 15 -11.46 -5.87 -3.55
N LEU A 16 -10.77 -4.76 -3.82
CA LEU A 16 -10.47 -4.34 -5.19
C LEU A 16 -9.47 -5.27 -5.86
N VAL A 17 -8.43 -5.70 -5.14
CA VAL A 17 -7.41 -6.65 -5.63
C VAL A 17 -8.05 -7.98 -6.00
N GLU A 18 -8.89 -8.53 -5.12
CA GLU A 18 -9.65 -9.77 -5.35
C GLU A 18 -10.60 -9.63 -6.56
N ALA A 19 -11.36 -8.54 -6.63
CA ALA A 19 -12.28 -8.29 -7.74
C ALA A 19 -11.54 -8.12 -9.08
N PHE A 20 -10.36 -7.49 -9.06
CA PHE A 20 -9.50 -7.35 -10.22
C PHE A 20 -8.93 -8.69 -10.67
N ALA A 21 -8.38 -9.49 -9.75
CA ALA A 21 -7.86 -10.83 -10.06
C ALA A 21 -8.94 -11.75 -10.66
N ALA A 22 -10.18 -11.64 -10.17
CA ALA A 22 -11.32 -12.36 -10.74
C ALA A 22 -11.68 -11.89 -12.17
N ALA A 23 -11.56 -10.59 -12.45
CA ALA A 23 -11.88 -10.00 -13.76
C ALA A 23 -10.73 -10.11 -14.77
N ALA A 24 -9.48 -10.23 -14.31
CA ALA A 24 -8.27 -10.34 -15.11
C ALA A 24 -7.44 -11.56 -14.67
N PRO A 25 -7.86 -12.80 -15.04
CA PRO A 25 -7.23 -14.03 -14.55
C PRO A 25 -5.78 -14.26 -14.96
N ALA A 26 -5.25 -13.42 -15.86
CA ALA A 26 -3.83 -13.41 -16.21
C ALA A 26 -2.95 -12.80 -15.11
N TYR A 27 -3.54 -12.01 -14.20
CA TYR A 27 -2.81 -11.39 -13.11
C TYR A 27 -2.73 -12.31 -11.89
N GLU A 28 -1.54 -12.43 -11.32
CA GLU A 28 -1.32 -13.04 -10.02
C GLU A 28 -1.51 -12.00 -8.91
N SER A 29 -2.36 -12.31 -7.92
CA SER A 29 -2.57 -11.47 -6.75
C SER A 29 -1.64 -11.88 -5.60
N VAL A 30 -0.80 -10.94 -5.15
CA VAL A 30 0.04 -11.09 -3.97
C VAL A 30 -0.67 -10.44 -2.78
N ALA A 31 -0.94 -11.26 -1.76
CA ALA A 31 -1.64 -10.82 -0.55
C ALA A 31 -0.80 -9.83 0.28
N GLU A 32 -1.49 -9.09 1.16
CA GLU A 32 -0.86 -8.14 2.08
C GLU A 32 0.28 -8.80 2.89
N PRO A 33 1.46 -8.15 3.02
CA PRO A 33 2.61 -8.68 3.75
C PRO A 33 2.31 -9.22 5.14
N TYR A 34 1.40 -8.58 5.89
CA TYR A 34 0.94 -9.04 7.20
C TYR A 34 0.49 -10.51 7.19
N TRP A 35 -0.39 -10.89 6.27
CA TRP A 35 -0.93 -12.25 6.22
C TRP A 35 0.12 -13.30 5.86
N LEU A 36 1.11 -12.92 5.05
CA LEU A 36 2.21 -13.79 4.67
C LEU A 36 3.17 -14.01 5.86
N LEU A 37 3.44 -12.97 6.64
CA LEU A 37 4.24 -13.07 7.87
C LEU A 37 3.53 -13.90 8.96
N VAL A 38 2.20 -13.75 9.10
CA VAL A 38 1.40 -14.59 10.00
C VAL A 38 1.47 -16.07 9.59
N GLN A 39 1.38 -16.38 8.29
CA GLN A 39 1.54 -17.76 7.79
C GLN A 39 2.93 -18.33 8.05
N GLN A 40 3.96 -17.47 8.13
CA GLN A 40 5.33 -17.83 8.45
C GLN A 40 5.58 -17.98 9.97
N GLY A 41 4.56 -17.76 10.79
CA GLY A 41 4.61 -17.96 12.24
C GLY A 41 5.01 -16.73 13.04
N THR A 42 4.97 -15.52 12.46
CA THR A 42 5.21 -14.27 13.20
C THR A 42 3.96 -13.84 13.96
N PRO A 43 3.98 -13.78 15.31
CA PRO A 43 2.87 -13.28 16.10
C PRO A 43 2.93 -11.74 16.18
N PHE A 44 1.90 -11.06 15.69
CA PHE A 44 1.79 -9.59 15.79
C PHE A 44 0.83 -9.20 16.92
N ALA A 45 1.12 -8.10 17.62
CA ALA A 45 0.24 -7.56 18.66
C ALA A 45 -0.95 -6.80 18.05
N ASP A 46 -2.05 -6.69 18.80
CA ASP A 46 -3.21 -5.86 18.43
C ASP A 46 -2.82 -4.37 18.49
N GLY A 47 -2.17 -3.87 17.44
CA GLY A 47 -1.68 -2.50 17.33
C GLY A 47 -0.68 -2.37 16.18
N ALA A 48 -0.47 -1.14 15.69
CA ALA A 48 0.59 -0.85 14.71
C ALA A 48 1.89 -0.58 15.48
N ASP A 49 2.56 -1.63 15.95
CA ASP A 49 3.90 -1.50 16.54
C ASP A 49 4.94 -1.15 15.46
N ILE A 50 5.95 -0.37 15.83
CA ILE A 50 6.94 0.13 14.87
C ILE A 50 7.79 -1.02 14.32
N ALA A 51 8.20 -1.98 15.14
CA ALA A 51 9.01 -3.11 14.67
C ALA A 51 8.19 -3.97 13.69
N ASP A 52 6.92 -4.21 14.01
CA ASP A 52 6.00 -4.95 13.14
C ASP A 52 5.77 -4.27 11.79
N LEU A 53 5.70 -2.93 11.78
CA LEU A 53 5.59 -2.13 10.55
C LEU A 53 6.88 -2.16 9.72
N GLU A 54 8.06 -2.14 10.36
CA GLU A 54 9.35 -2.28 9.69
C GLU A 54 9.48 -3.65 9.01
N GLU A 55 9.08 -4.74 9.69
CA GLU A 55 9.09 -6.09 9.11
C GLU A 55 8.16 -6.19 7.89
N GLN A 56 6.95 -5.61 7.98
CA GLN A 56 6.02 -5.57 6.85
C GLN A 56 6.55 -4.75 5.67
N LEU A 57 7.23 -3.63 5.94
CA LEU A 57 7.89 -2.82 4.91
C LEU A 57 9.00 -3.60 4.21
N GLU A 58 9.86 -4.28 4.98
CA GLU A 58 10.92 -5.13 4.43
C GLU A 58 10.37 -6.27 3.59
N GLN A 59 9.28 -6.90 4.06
CA GLN A 59 8.61 -7.97 3.36
C GLN A 59 7.91 -7.47 2.08
N SER A 60 7.25 -6.31 2.12
CA SER A 60 6.66 -5.67 0.93
C SER A 60 7.72 -5.44 -0.16
N CYS A 61 8.87 -4.88 0.22
CA CYS A 61 9.98 -4.69 -0.70
C CYS A 61 10.49 -6.03 -1.25
N SER A 62 10.63 -7.05 -0.39
CA SER A 62 11.13 -8.37 -0.78
C SER A 62 10.21 -9.04 -1.80
N LEU A 63 8.89 -8.99 -1.58
CA LEU A 63 7.91 -9.57 -2.50
C LEU A 63 8.01 -8.94 -3.87
N ILE A 64 7.96 -7.61 -3.95
CA ILE A 64 8.02 -6.87 -5.22
C ILE A 64 9.34 -7.15 -5.97
N LEU A 65 10.46 -7.16 -5.26
CA LEU A 65 11.77 -7.41 -5.86
C LEU A 65 11.95 -8.87 -6.32
N ALA A 66 11.35 -9.84 -5.61
CA ALA A 66 11.42 -11.26 -5.97
C ALA A 66 10.63 -11.57 -7.26
N SER A 67 9.51 -10.90 -7.49
CA SER A 67 8.69 -11.01 -8.70
C SER A 67 9.00 -9.92 -9.74
N ALA A 68 10.15 -9.26 -9.66
CA ALA A 68 10.51 -8.17 -10.58
C ALA A 68 10.51 -8.58 -12.07
N ALA A 69 10.83 -9.86 -12.35
CA ALA A 69 10.82 -10.44 -13.69
C ALA A 69 9.47 -11.06 -14.10
N GLN A 70 8.50 -11.14 -13.18
CA GLN A 70 7.19 -11.71 -13.44
C GLN A 70 6.26 -10.61 -13.99
N PRO A 71 5.67 -10.82 -15.18
CA PRO A 71 4.61 -9.94 -15.66
C PRO A 71 3.33 -10.19 -14.88
N ASP A 72 2.41 -9.24 -14.99
CA ASP A 72 1.00 -9.37 -14.57
C ASP A 72 0.85 -9.76 -13.10
N VAL A 73 1.34 -8.89 -12.21
CA VAL A 73 1.24 -9.06 -10.76
C VAL A 73 0.52 -7.87 -10.15
N ILE A 74 -0.42 -8.13 -9.24
CA ILE A 74 -1.09 -7.12 -8.41
C ILE A 74 -0.79 -7.36 -6.93
N TYR A 75 -0.20 -6.36 -6.26
CA TYR A 75 0.09 -6.40 -4.83
C TYR A 75 -1.00 -5.69 -4.02
N ASP A 76 -1.52 -6.37 -3.00
CA ASP A 76 -2.31 -5.72 -1.96
C ASP A 76 -1.37 -4.96 -1.02
N ARG A 77 -1.28 -3.64 -1.22
CA ARG A 77 -0.34 -2.66 -0.63
C ARG A 77 1.02 -2.58 -1.29
N CYS A 78 1.65 -1.41 -1.13
CA CYS A 78 3.02 -1.16 -1.52
C CYS A 78 3.83 -0.66 -0.30
N PRO A 79 5.17 -0.47 -0.44
CA PRO A 79 6.01 0.04 0.63
C PRO A 79 5.51 1.34 1.27
N LEU A 80 4.88 2.23 0.49
CA LEU A 80 4.38 3.53 0.99
C LEU A 80 3.25 3.39 2.01
N ASP A 81 2.46 2.31 1.96
CA ASP A 81 1.45 2.04 2.97
C ASP A 81 2.11 1.97 4.35
N PHE A 82 3.19 1.21 4.48
CA PHE A 82 3.89 1.01 5.75
C PHE A 82 4.67 2.25 6.20
N ILE A 83 5.33 2.94 5.27
CA ILE A 83 6.03 4.20 5.58
C ILE A 83 5.03 5.24 6.13
N ALA A 84 3.81 5.32 5.57
CA ALA A 84 2.80 6.25 6.06
C ALA A 84 2.34 5.92 7.48
N TYR A 85 2.26 4.63 7.85
CA TYR A 85 2.01 4.24 9.24
C TYR A 85 3.21 4.56 10.15
N LEU A 86 4.43 4.21 9.74
CA LEU A 86 5.65 4.48 10.49
C LEU A 86 5.82 5.96 10.82
N ASP A 87 5.64 6.85 9.83
CA ASP A 87 5.71 8.31 10.02
C ASP A 87 4.67 8.81 11.02
N VAL A 88 3.45 8.29 10.95
CA VAL A 88 2.34 8.76 11.78
C VAL A 88 2.41 8.24 13.22
N VAL A 89 2.83 6.98 13.39
CA VAL A 89 2.99 6.32 14.70
C VAL A 89 4.22 6.88 15.42
N SER A 90 5.40 6.90 14.78
CA SER A 90 6.63 7.45 15.38
C SER A 90 6.46 8.91 15.82
N ALA A 91 5.84 9.76 14.98
CA ALA A 91 5.55 11.14 15.34
C ALA A 91 4.60 11.23 16.54
N GLY A 92 3.69 10.26 16.70
CA GLY A 92 2.83 10.14 17.88
C GLY A 92 3.59 9.76 19.16
N GLU A 93 4.71 9.04 19.02
CA GLU A 93 5.63 8.67 20.10
C GLU A 93 6.71 9.73 20.37
N GLY A 94 6.75 10.79 19.55
CA GLY A 94 7.63 11.94 19.75
C GLY A 94 8.97 11.87 19.03
N PHE A 95 9.10 11.03 18.01
CA PHE A 95 10.28 10.97 17.16
C PHE A 95 9.94 10.84 15.67
N GLU A 96 10.93 11.03 14.81
CA GLU A 96 10.79 10.85 13.36
C GLU A 96 11.43 9.53 12.95
N TRP A 97 10.64 8.62 12.38
CA TRP A 97 11.18 7.39 11.82
C TRP A 97 11.96 7.69 10.54
N THR A 98 13.11 7.03 10.36
CA THR A 98 13.91 7.12 9.13
C THR A 98 14.44 5.74 8.76
N PRO A 99 14.35 5.32 7.48
CA PRO A 99 14.88 4.04 7.06
C PRO A 99 16.42 4.04 7.10
N SER A 100 17.02 2.90 7.41
CA SER A 100 18.45 2.72 7.16
C SER A 100 18.78 2.92 5.67
N GLY A 101 20.00 3.35 5.33
CA GLY A 101 20.38 3.57 3.92
C GLY A 101 20.24 2.31 3.05
N LYS A 102 20.39 1.11 3.63
CA LYS A 102 20.13 -0.15 2.91
C LYS A 102 18.64 -0.36 2.64
N LEU A 103 17.79 -0.05 3.60
CA LEU A 103 16.34 -0.15 3.45
C LEU A 103 15.82 0.88 2.46
N LEU A 104 16.32 2.12 2.51
CA LEU A 104 15.98 3.17 1.55
C LEU A 104 16.23 2.73 0.10
N ILE A 105 17.42 2.20 -0.19
CA ILE A 105 17.76 1.67 -1.53
C ILE A 105 16.81 0.54 -1.94
N ARG A 106 16.35 -0.29 -1.00
CA ARG A 106 15.39 -1.37 -1.29
C ARG A 106 14.00 -0.83 -1.59
N ILE A 107 13.55 0.18 -0.84
CA ILE A 107 12.28 0.87 -1.08
C ILE A 107 12.28 1.50 -2.47
N GLU A 108 13.30 2.28 -2.81
CA GLU A 108 13.46 2.92 -4.12
C GLU A 108 13.40 1.89 -5.26
N LYS A 109 14.14 0.78 -5.13
CA LYS A 109 14.13 -0.29 -6.14
C LYS A 109 12.78 -0.99 -6.24
N ALA A 110 12.11 -1.23 -5.13
CA ALA A 110 10.79 -1.86 -5.13
C ALA A 110 9.76 -0.95 -5.82
N LEU A 111 9.75 0.35 -5.51
CA LEU A 111 8.88 1.32 -6.17
C LEU A 111 9.17 1.41 -7.67
N ALA A 112 10.44 1.52 -8.06
CA ALA A 112 10.84 1.55 -9.48
C ALA A 112 10.54 0.25 -10.26
N THR A 113 10.25 -0.86 -9.56
CA THR A 113 9.85 -2.13 -10.19
C THR A 113 8.36 -2.13 -10.54
N LEU A 114 7.54 -1.32 -9.87
CA LEU A 114 6.12 -1.20 -10.17
C LEU A 114 5.92 -0.36 -11.44
N ASP A 115 5.00 -0.79 -12.28
CA ASP A 115 4.59 -0.04 -13.48
C ASP A 115 3.44 0.93 -13.14
N LEU A 116 2.55 0.54 -12.22
CA LEU A 116 1.36 1.30 -11.83
C LEU A 116 1.12 1.24 -10.31
N LEU A 117 0.85 2.38 -9.70
CA LEU A 117 0.43 2.49 -8.31
C LEU A 117 -0.98 3.08 -8.25
N VAL A 118 -1.90 2.31 -7.68
CA VAL A 118 -3.32 2.61 -7.62
C VAL A 118 -3.65 3.12 -6.23
N PHE A 119 -3.95 4.41 -6.10
CA PHE A 119 -4.27 5.02 -4.83
C PHE A 119 -5.79 5.09 -4.59
N LEU A 120 -6.23 4.56 -3.45
CA LEU A 120 -7.59 4.67 -2.94
C LEU A 120 -7.62 5.65 -1.76
N PRO A 121 -7.83 6.96 -2.02
CA PRO A 121 -7.95 7.95 -0.95
C PRO A 121 -9.23 7.74 -0.14
N LEU A 122 -9.24 8.21 1.11
CA LEU A 122 -10.48 8.31 1.88
C LEU A 122 -11.50 9.22 1.20
N SER A 123 -12.70 8.66 0.97
CA SER A 123 -13.87 9.37 0.46
C SER A 123 -14.45 10.33 1.50
N ARG A 124 -15.11 11.39 1.02
CA ARG A 124 -15.89 12.32 1.85
C ARG A 124 -17.30 12.47 1.25
N PRO A 125 -18.37 12.04 1.94
CA PRO A 125 -18.38 11.35 3.24
C PRO A 125 -17.68 9.98 3.19
N ASP A 126 -17.29 9.47 4.36
CA ASP A 126 -16.69 8.14 4.47
C ASP A 126 -17.69 7.07 4.03
N GLU A 127 -17.22 6.03 3.36
CA GLU A 127 -18.05 4.94 2.85
C GLU A 127 -18.28 3.86 3.89
N ILE A 128 -17.40 3.79 4.91
CA ILE A 128 -17.58 2.89 6.04
C ILE A 128 -18.57 3.53 7.00
N THR A 129 -19.76 2.91 7.11
CA THR A 129 -20.80 3.32 8.05
C THR A 129 -20.73 2.58 9.39
N VAL A 130 -19.87 1.59 9.53
CA VAL A 130 -19.65 0.83 10.77
C VAL A 130 -18.52 1.44 11.60
N PRO A 131 -18.51 1.30 12.93
CA PRO A 131 -17.39 1.71 13.75
C PRO A 131 -16.10 1.04 13.27
N ILE A 132 -15.09 1.85 12.95
CA ILE A 132 -13.76 1.38 12.56
C ILE A 132 -12.78 1.64 13.70
N GLU A 133 -11.83 0.73 13.86
CA GLU A 133 -10.75 0.90 14.82
C GLU A 133 -9.85 2.09 14.44
N TYR A 134 -9.36 2.81 15.45
CA TYR A 134 -8.45 3.95 15.32
C TYR A 134 -8.80 4.96 14.20
N PRO A 135 -10.01 5.55 14.18
CA PRO A 135 -10.46 6.42 13.08
C PRO A 135 -9.57 7.66 12.88
N LYS A 136 -8.96 8.17 13.96
CA LYS A 136 -7.99 9.27 13.90
C LYS A 136 -6.67 8.85 13.24
N LEU A 137 -6.16 7.67 13.55
CA LEU A 137 -4.95 7.13 12.92
C LEU A 137 -5.18 6.93 11.42
N ARG A 138 -6.31 6.31 11.06
CA ARG A 138 -6.74 6.13 9.67
C ARG A 138 -6.74 7.45 8.87
N ALA A 139 -7.34 8.51 9.42
CA ALA A 139 -7.37 9.82 8.78
C ALA A 139 -5.98 10.48 8.66
N ARG A 140 -5.11 10.32 9.68
CA ARG A 140 -3.73 10.81 9.64
C ARG A 140 -2.90 10.09 8.59
N VAL A 141 -3.01 8.76 8.51
CA VAL A 141 -2.33 7.93 7.51
C VAL A 141 -2.80 8.27 6.09
N ASP A 142 -4.10 8.45 5.87
CA ASP A 142 -4.61 8.91 4.57
C ASP A 142 -4.07 10.29 4.19
N THR A 143 -3.99 11.22 5.15
CA THR A 143 -3.40 12.54 4.91
C THR A 143 -1.92 12.42 4.54
N ARG A 144 -1.19 11.53 5.22
CA ARG A 144 0.23 11.27 4.95
C ARG A 144 0.44 10.65 3.56
N LEU A 145 -0.34 9.64 3.19
CA LEU A 145 -0.32 9.03 1.85
C LEU A 145 -0.62 10.06 0.76
N LYS A 146 -1.57 10.98 0.99
CA LYS A 146 -1.85 12.07 0.05
C LYS A 146 -0.64 12.97 -0.18
N ALA A 147 0.08 13.33 0.87
CA ALA A 147 1.30 14.13 0.75
C ALA A 147 2.39 13.37 -0.02
N MET A 148 2.65 12.11 0.34
CA MET A 148 3.60 11.25 -0.37
C MET A 148 3.27 11.11 -1.86
N LEU A 149 2.01 10.84 -2.21
CA LEU A 149 1.63 10.47 -3.58
C LEU A 149 1.35 11.66 -4.50
N ARG A 150 0.90 12.79 -3.95
CA ARG A 150 0.51 13.98 -4.74
C ARG A 150 1.63 15.00 -4.82
N GLU A 151 2.46 15.07 -3.78
CA GLU A 151 3.50 16.08 -3.64
C GLU A 151 4.90 15.47 -3.76
N ASP A 152 5.01 14.13 -3.86
CA ASP A 152 6.28 13.38 -3.81
C ASP A 152 7.20 13.89 -2.70
N ASP A 153 6.63 14.10 -1.51
CA ASP A 153 7.32 14.82 -0.43
C ASP A 153 8.51 14.04 0.17
N LEU A 154 8.61 12.75 -0.14
CA LEU A 154 9.76 11.91 0.16
C LEU A 154 10.79 11.84 -1.00
N GLY A 155 10.45 12.34 -2.19
CA GLY A 155 11.30 12.24 -3.39
C GLY A 155 11.53 10.80 -3.85
N LEU A 156 10.60 9.88 -3.56
CA LEU A 156 10.71 8.45 -3.86
C LEU A 156 10.05 8.06 -5.18
N LEU A 157 9.29 8.97 -5.80
CA LEU A 157 8.43 8.66 -6.94
C LEU A 157 9.01 9.12 -8.28
N GLU A 158 10.13 9.85 -8.30
CA GLU A 158 10.75 10.34 -9.53
C GLU A 158 11.06 9.22 -10.54
N ALA A 159 11.61 8.10 -10.06
CA ALA A 159 11.84 6.88 -10.85
C ALA A 159 10.77 5.80 -10.60
N GLY A 160 9.66 6.19 -9.96
CA GLY A 160 8.62 5.31 -9.48
C GLY A 160 7.56 4.95 -10.53
N PRO A 161 6.50 4.25 -10.10
CA PRO A 161 5.41 3.83 -10.98
C PRO A 161 4.58 5.03 -11.45
N ARG A 162 3.84 4.85 -12.54
CA ARG A 162 2.72 5.75 -12.86
C ARG A 162 1.70 5.68 -11.72
N ILE A 163 1.21 6.82 -11.23
CA ILE A 163 0.19 6.86 -10.18
C ILE A 163 -1.19 7.14 -10.78
N VAL A 164 -2.21 6.42 -10.30
CA VAL A 164 -3.62 6.69 -10.60
C VAL A 164 -4.44 6.72 -9.32
N GLU A 165 -5.23 7.78 -9.13
CA GLU A 165 -6.22 7.83 -8.05
C GLU A 165 -7.56 7.27 -8.54
N ILE A 166 -8.16 6.38 -7.76
CA ILE A 166 -9.43 5.74 -8.09
C ILE A 166 -10.41 5.92 -6.93
N ALA A 167 -11.61 6.42 -7.24
CA ALA A 167 -12.66 6.71 -6.26
C ALA A 167 -14.04 6.20 -6.73
N GLY A 168 -15.04 6.30 -5.85
CA GLY A 168 -16.42 5.88 -6.10
C GLY A 168 -16.73 4.48 -5.58
N SER A 169 -17.85 3.91 -6.04
CA SER A 169 -18.33 2.58 -5.62
C SER A 169 -17.33 1.47 -5.98
N PRO A 170 -17.40 0.29 -5.33
CA PRO A 170 -16.51 -0.84 -5.66
C PRO A 170 -16.51 -1.20 -7.15
N ALA A 171 -17.67 -1.20 -7.81
CA ALA A 171 -17.79 -1.45 -9.24
C ALA A 171 -17.13 -0.36 -10.10
N HIS A 172 -17.28 0.92 -9.71
CA HIS A 172 -16.59 2.02 -10.41
C HIS A 172 -15.08 1.95 -10.22
N ARG A 173 -14.60 1.56 -9.03
CA ARG A 173 -13.17 1.39 -8.78
C ARG A 173 -12.57 0.28 -9.63
N LEU A 174 -13.26 -0.86 -9.71
CA LEU A 174 -12.85 -1.97 -10.57
C LEU A 174 -12.80 -1.54 -12.05
N ALA A 175 -13.84 -0.85 -12.54
CA ALA A 175 -13.89 -0.39 -13.92
C ALA A 175 -12.75 0.57 -14.27
N GLN A 176 -12.44 1.53 -13.38
CA GLN A 176 -11.32 2.44 -13.53
C GLN A 176 -9.97 1.69 -13.50
N LEU A 177 -9.82 0.69 -12.62
CA LEU A 177 -8.60 -0.10 -12.55
C LEU A 177 -8.37 -0.91 -13.83
N LEU A 178 -9.40 -1.60 -14.32
CA LEU A 178 -9.35 -2.34 -15.58
C LEU A 178 -8.98 -1.40 -16.75
N ALA A 179 -9.56 -0.20 -16.79
CA ALA A 179 -9.24 0.80 -17.82
C ALA A 179 -7.82 1.36 -17.70
N ALA A 180 -7.22 1.37 -16.51
CA ALA A 180 -5.83 1.79 -16.31
C ALA A 180 -4.82 0.69 -16.67
N THR A 181 -5.27 -0.57 -16.76
CA THR A 181 -4.44 -1.75 -17.04
C THR A 181 -4.53 -2.29 -18.47
N GLY A 182 -5.50 -1.81 -19.27
CA GLY A 182 -5.70 -2.17 -20.67
C GLY A 182 -5.10 -1.15 -21.63
#